data_AF-A0AAD6FXB2-F1
#
_entry.id   AF-A0AAD6FXB2-F1
#
_cell.length_a   1.000
_cell.length_b   1.000
_cell.length_c   1.000
_cell.angle_alpha   90.00
_cell.angle_beta   90.00
_cell.angle_gamma   90.00
#
_symmetry.space_group_name_H-M   'P 1'
#
loop_
_entity.id
_entity.type
_entity.pdbx_description
1 polymer ?
#
loop_
_entity_poly.entity_id
_entity_poly.type
_entity_poly.pdbx_seq_one_letter_code
_entity_poly.pdbx_strand_id
1 'polypeptide(L)'
;MFLDKAGRRPLLLGSLIGCITCFTIITPLSKVADEDPSNSSAANASIAFIYLFGVTFSFAWTPLSPMYVVECLGTNTRAKGNSMAQFFTTCASAIIQYASGPAFQHIKYYFYIVFIGWDVFELVFIYLFWPETKDRTLEELEEAFQASNPVKQSLESRSSQTVLNIVHADVKCMEG
;
A
#
# COMPACT_ATOMS: atom_id res chain seq x y z
N MET A 1 10.20 4.92 -12.73
CA MET A 1 10.35 6.33 -13.15
C MET A 1 9.49 7.32 -12.36
N PHE A 2 8.17 7.12 -12.17
CA PHE A 2 7.34 7.96 -11.26
C PHE A 2 7.45 7.52 -9.80
N LEU A 3 7.50 6.21 -9.55
CA LEU A 3 7.68 5.61 -8.23
C LEU A 3 8.96 6.06 -7.53
N ASP A 4 10.04 6.22 -8.29
CA ASP A 4 11.35 6.62 -7.77
C ASP A 4 11.37 8.08 -7.28
N LYS A 5 10.49 8.94 -7.82
CA LYS A 5 10.45 10.37 -7.46
C LYS A 5 9.56 10.67 -6.26
N ALA A 6 8.43 10.00 -6.09
CA ALA A 6 7.45 10.36 -5.06
C ALA A 6 7.72 9.75 -3.68
N GLY A 7 8.47 8.64 -3.58
CA GLY A 7 8.64 7.90 -2.32
C GLY A 7 7.60 6.80 -2.17
N ARG A 8 7.95 5.73 -1.44
CA ARG A 8 7.11 4.52 -1.37
C ARG A 8 5.90 4.76 -0.46
N ARG A 9 6.13 5.38 0.70
CA ARG A 9 5.08 5.63 1.70
C ARG A 9 3.97 6.59 1.22
N PRO A 10 4.27 7.77 0.64
CA PRO A 10 3.21 8.67 0.18
C PRO A 10 2.42 8.11 -1.01
N LEU A 11 3.04 7.27 -1.85
CA LEU A 11 2.33 6.59 -2.95
C LEU A 11 1.34 5.54 -2.43
N LEU A 12 1.74 4.75 -1.43
CA LEU A 12 0.85 3.78 -0.78
C LEU A 12 -0.31 4.47 -0.07
N LEU A 13 -0.02 5.51 0.72
CA LEU A 13 -1.05 6.30 1.40
C LEU A 13 -1.99 6.99 0.41
N GLY A 14 -1.46 7.56 -0.67
CA GLY A 14 -2.27 8.18 -1.73
C GLY A 14 -3.17 7.17 -2.45
N SER A 15 -2.66 5.96 -2.70
CA SER A 15 -3.45 4.87 -3.28
C SER A 15 -4.61 4.45 -2.38
N LEU A 16 -4.36 4.29 -1.08
CA LEU A 16 -5.40 3.95 -0.10
C LEU A 16 -6.47 5.04 0.00
N ILE A 17 -6.08 6.32 0.02
CA ILE A 17 -7.04 7.44 -0.03
C ILE A 17 -7.90 7.36 -1.31
N GLY A 18 -7.28 7.05 -2.45
CA GLY A 18 -7.98 6.84 -3.71
C GLY A 18 -8.99 5.68 -3.65
N CYS A 19 -8.59 4.55 -3.05
CA CYS A 19 -9.45 3.38 -2.87
C CYS A 19 -10.65 3.69 -1.95
N ILE A 20 -10.39 4.31 -0.80
CA ILE A 20 -11.42 4.79 0.14
C ILE A 20 -12.41 5.72 -0.56
N THR A 21 -11.91 6.66 -1.36
CA THR A 21 -12.77 7.60 -2.11
C THR A 21 -13.65 6.86 -3.11
N CYS A 22 -13.10 5.90 -3.84
CA CYS A 22 -13.86 5.08 -4.78
C CYS A 22 -14.97 4.30 -4.07
N PHE A 23 -14.66 3.57 -3.00
CA PHE A 23 -15.67 2.80 -2.26
C PHE A 23 -16.72 3.68 -1.58
N THR A 24 -16.33 4.87 -1.10
CA THR A 24 -17.26 5.84 -0.52
C THR A 24 -18.28 6.35 -1.55
N ILE A 25 -17.89 6.44 -2.83
CA ILE A 25 -18.78 6.82 -3.93
C ILE A 25 -19.62 5.63 -4.42
N ILE A 26 -19.01 4.43 -4.51
CA ILE A 26 -19.69 3.21 -4.95
C ILE A 26 -20.83 2.82 -4.00
N THR A 27 -20.64 3.00 -2.69
CA THR A 27 -21.63 2.59 -1.68
C THR A 27 -23.01 3.25 -1.88
N PRO A 28 -23.16 4.59 -1.95
CA PRO A 28 -24.45 5.22 -2.19
C PRO A 28 -24.98 4.98 -3.62
N LEU A 29 -24.11 4.91 -4.64
CA LEU A 29 -24.56 4.61 -6.00
C LEU A 29 -25.16 3.20 -6.10
N SER A 30 -24.53 2.22 -5.43
CA SER A 30 -25.02 0.84 -5.36
C SER A 30 -26.33 0.76 -4.59
N LYS A 31 -26.53 1.60 -3.56
CA LYS A 31 -27.81 1.70 -2.86
C LYS A 31 -28.91 2.19 -3.80
N VAL A 32 -28.68 3.27 -4.55
CA VAL A 32 -29.67 3.80 -5.51
C VAL A 32 -30.00 2.77 -6.59
N ALA A 33 -29.00 2.05 -7.08
CA ALA A 33 -29.20 0.99 -8.07
C ALA A 33 -29.97 -0.24 -7.53
N ASP A 34 -29.86 -0.54 -6.23
CA ASP A 34 -30.62 -1.62 -5.57
C ASP A 34 -32.08 -1.19 -5.29
N GLU A 35 -32.32 0.09 -4.96
CA GLU A 35 -33.66 0.63 -4.69
C GLU A 35 -34.46 0.90 -5.98
N ASP A 36 -33.80 1.35 -7.06
CA ASP A 36 -34.40 1.58 -8.37
C ASP A 36 -33.61 0.87 -9.48
N PRO A 37 -33.96 -0.39 -9.79
CA PRO A 37 -33.32 -1.17 -10.85
C PRO A 37 -33.47 -0.58 -12.26
N SER A 38 -34.41 0.35 -12.47
CA SER A 38 -34.58 1.03 -13.76
C SER A 38 -33.53 2.13 -13.98
N ASN A 39 -32.87 2.57 -12.91
CA ASN A 39 -31.82 3.57 -12.95
C ASN A 39 -30.47 2.97 -13.40
N SER A 40 -30.40 2.65 -14.68
CA SER A 40 -29.18 2.15 -15.34
C SER A 40 -27.99 3.11 -15.24
N SER A 41 -28.22 4.41 -15.04
CA SER A 41 -27.16 5.40 -14.85
C SER A 41 -26.41 5.17 -13.53
N ALA A 42 -27.13 4.94 -12.42
CA ALA A 42 -26.52 4.67 -11.11
C ALA A 42 -25.72 3.34 -11.12
N ALA A 43 -26.26 2.31 -11.77
CA ALA A 43 -25.57 1.02 -11.93
C ALA A 43 -24.28 1.18 -12.75
N ASN A 44 -24.35 1.86 -13.91
CA ASN A 44 -23.19 2.10 -14.76
C ASN A 44 -22.12 2.96 -14.08
N ALA A 45 -22.53 3.97 -13.31
CA ALA A 45 -21.60 4.79 -12.52
C ALA A 45 -20.89 3.95 -11.44
N SER A 46 -21.61 3.08 -10.72
CA SER A 46 -21.03 2.17 -9.73
C SER A 46 -19.95 1.26 -10.36
N ILE A 47 -20.24 0.72 -11.54
CA ILE A 47 -19.29 -0.09 -12.31
C ILE A 47 -18.09 0.75 -12.75
N ALA A 48 -18.28 1.98 -13.24
CA ALA A 48 -17.16 2.84 -13.62
C ALA A 48 -16.19 3.09 -12.44
N PHE A 49 -16.73 3.34 -11.24
CA PHE A 49 -15.90 3.52 -10.05
C PHE A 49 -15.24 2.24 -9.54
N ILE A 50 -15.84 1.04 -9.72
CA ILE A 50 -15.15 -0.23 -9.38
C ILE A 50 -13.91 -0.44 -10.25
N TYR A 51 -13.97 -0.05 -11.52
CA TYR A 51 -12.81 -0.09 -12.41
C TYR A 51 -11.78 0.97 -12.05
N LEU A 52 -12.22 2.17 -11.65
CA LEU A 52 -11.33 3.22 -11.18
C LEU A 52 -10.55 2.77 -9.93
N PHE A 53 -11.24 2.13 -8.97
CA PHE A 53 -10.60 1.46 -7.84
C PHE A 53 -9.53 0.47 -8.33
N GLY A 54 -9.89 -0.43 -9.26
CA GLY A 54 -8.96 -1.42 -9.81
C GLY A 54 -7.70 -0.81 -10.43
N VAL A 55 -7.83 0.31 -11.15
CA VAL A 55 -6.69 1.06 -11.72
C VAL A 55 -5.81 1.64 -10.62
N THR A 56 -6.42 2.28 -9.61
CA THR A 56 -5.70 2.95 -8.52
C THR A 56 -4.93 1.96 -7.65
N PHE A 57 -5.56 0.81 -7.37
CA PHE A 57 -4.97 -0.30 -6.63
C PHE A 57 -3.85 -0.98 -7.42
N SER A 58 -4.06 -1.25 -8.71
CA SER A 58 -3.06 -1.91 -9.56
C SER A 58 -1.84 -1.05 -9.83
N PHE A 59 -2.00 0.28 -9.92
CA PHE A 59 -0.91 1.18 -10.24
C PHE A 59 0.06 1.39 -9.07
N ALA A 60 -0.46 1.44 -7.84
CA ALA A 60 0.33 1.74 -6.65
C ALA A 60 0.43 0.54 -5.72
N TRP A 61 -0.67 0.07 -5.14
CA TRP A 61 -0.65 -0.97 -4.11
C TRP A 61 -0.03 -2.29 -4.59
N THR A 62 -0.49 -2.82 -5.73
CA THR A 62 -0.06 -4.12 -6.26
C THR A 62 1.47 -4.24 -6.44
N PRO A 63 2.17 -3.28 -7.09
CA PRO A 63 3.62 -3.34 -7.21
C PRO A 63 4.36 -2.89 -5.94
N LEU A 64 3.82 -1.93 -5.18
CA LEU A 64 4.52 -1.34 -4.03
C LEU A 64 4.51 -2.23 -2.80
N SER A 65 3.44 -2.98 -2.55
CA SER A 65 3.33 -3.84 -1.38
C SER A 65 4.46 -4.90 -1.31
N PRO A 66 4.68 -5.76 -2.32
CA PRO A 66 5.79 -6.71 -2.29
C PRO A 66 7.16 -6.02 -2.39
N MET A 67 7.26 -4.90 -3.10
CA MET A 67 8.50 -4.11 -3.19
C MET A 67 8.92 -3.59 -1.80
N TYR A 68 7.98 -3.08 -1.02
CA TYR A 68 8.25 -2.58 0.32
C TYR A 68 8.78 -3.70 1.24
N VAL A 69 8.17 -4.89 1.18
CA VAL A 69 8.62 -6.06 1.96
C VAL A 69 10.06 -6.42 1.64
N VAL A 70 10.44 -6.42 0.36
CA VAL A 70 11.83 -6.73 -0.01
C VAL A 70 12.81 -5.62 0.35
N GLU A 71 12.41 -4.35 0.29
CA GLU A 71 13.23 -3.22 0.71
C GLU A 71 13.51 -3.24 2.23
N CYS A 72 12.53 -3.66 3.05
CA CYS A 72 12.67 -3.72 4.50
C CYS A 72 13.45 -4.95 5.01
N LEU A 73 13.60 -5.98 4.17
CA LEU A 73 14.28 -7.22 4.54
C LEU A 73 15.71 -7.28 3.97
N GLY A 74 16.65 -7.69 4.81
CA GLY A 74 18.01 -8.01 4.40
C GLY A 74 18.06 -9.16 3.39
N THR A 75 19.06 -9.17 2.52
CA THR A 75 19.20 -10.10 1.38
C THR A 75 19.04 -11.57 1.77
N ASN A 76 19.54 -11.98 2.94
CA ASN A 76 19.49 -13.37 3.41
C ASN A 76 18.10 -13.83 3.89
N THR A 77 17.25 -12.92 4.38
CA THR A 77 15.92 -13.24 4.92
C THR A 77 14.78 -12.87 3.97
N ARG A 78 15.08 -12.05 2.96
CA ARG A 78 14.13 -11.53 1.96
C ARG A 78 13.25 -12.60 1.33
N ALA A 79 13.83 -13.71 0.86
CA ALA A 79 13.08 -14.78 0.21
C ALA A 79 12.05 -15.44 1.17
N LYS A 80 12.46 -15.67 2.43
CA LYS A 80 11.58 -16.26 3.45
C LYS A 80 10.47 -15.30 3.86
N GLY A 81 10.80 -14.04 4.11
CA GLY A 81 9.81 -13.03 4.48
C GLY A 81 8.81 -12.74 3.36
N ASN A 82 9.27 -12.65 2.11
CA ASN A 82 8.38 -12.47 0.96
C ASN A 82 7.43 -13.66 0.76
N SER A 83 7.91 -14.89 0.96
CA SER A 83 7.06 -16.09 0.87
C SER A 83 5.99 -16.12 1.96
N MET A 84 6.33 -15.69 3.19
CA MET A 84 5.39 -15.57 4.29
C MET A 84 4.33 -14.49 4.03
N ALA A 85 4.75 -13.31 3.55
CA ALA A 85 3.83 -12.25 3.15
C ALA A 85 2.85 -12.74 2.08
N GLN A 86 3.37 -13.42 1.05
CA GLN A 86 2.53 -13.97 -0.03
C GLN A 86 1.54 -15.03 0.47
N PHE A 87 1.95 -15.85 1.44
CA PHE A 87 1.06 -16.83 2.07
C PHE A 87 -0.13 -16.14 2.73
N PHE A 88 0.10 -15.14 3.59
CA PHE A 88 -0.97 -14.38 4.24
C PHE A 88 -1.87 -13.65 3.23
N THR A 89 -1.28 -13.01 2.21
CA THR A 89 -2.04 -12.37 1.14
C THR A 89 -2.95 -13.36 0.40
N THR A 90 -2.44 -14.55 0.11
CA THR A 90 -3.20 -15.62 -0.57
C THR A 90 -4.33 -16.14 0.31
N CYS A 91 -4.09 -16.33 1.62
CA CYS A 91 -5.12 -16.72 2.58
C CYS A 91 -6.23 -15.66 2.68
N ALA A 92 -5.88 -14.38 2.82
CA ALA A 92 -6.85 -13.29 2.85
C ALA A 92 -7.66 -13.21 1.56
N SER A 93 -7.00 -13.39 0.41
CA SER A 93 -7.64 -13.38 -0.91
C SER A 93 -8.61 -14.55 -1.06
N ALA A 94 -8.27 -15.73 -0.56
CA ALA A 94 -9.16 -16.88 -0.54
C ALA A 94 -10.42 -16.61 0.29
N ILE A 95 -10.28 -16.01 1.49
CA ILE A 95 -11.42 -15.63 2.33
C ILE A 95 -12.35 -14.70 1.57
N ILE A 96 -11.82 -13.63 0.98
CA ILE A 96 -12.62 -12.67 0.21
C ILE A 96 -13.30 -13.37 -0.97
N GLN A 97 -12.59 -14.24 -1.69
CA GLN A 97 -13.10 -14.94 -2.86
C GLN A 97 -14.33 -15.81 -2.55
N TYR A 98 -14.35 -16.49 -1.39
CA TYR A 98 -15.48 -17.32 -0.96
C TYR A 98 -16.55 -16.54 -0.20
N ALA A 99 -16.17 -15.50 0.56
CA ALA A 99 -17.10 -14.72 1.37
C ALA A 99 -17.88 -13.67 0.57
N SER A 100 -17.32 -13.14 -0.52
CA SER A 100 -17.90 -12.02 -1.26
C SER A 100 -19.29 -12.31 -1.81
N GLY A 101 -19.51 -13.50 -2.40
CA GLY A 101 -20.80 -13.89 -2.96
C GLY A 101 -21.92 -13.90 -1.90
N PRO A 102 -21.79 -14.69 -0.82
CA PRO A 102 -22.73 -14.67 0.29
C PRO A 102 -22.88 -13.29 0.94
N ALA A 103 -21.80 -12.53 1.08
CA ALA A 103 -21.86 -11.18 1.63
C ALA A 103 -22.75 -10.26 0.77
N PHE A 104 -22.56 -10.21 -0.54
CA PHE A 104 -23.41 -9.39 -1.42
C PHE A 104 -24.88 -9.87 -1.43
N GLN A 105 -25.16 -11.15 -1.19
CA GLN A 105 -26.54 -11.64 -1.08
C GLN A 105 -27.24 -11.21 0.21
N HIS A 106 -26.53 -11.22 1.35
CA HIS A 106 -27.13 -10.95 2.66
C HIS A 106 -27.04 -9.48 3.09
N ILE A 107 -25.88 -8.85 2.87
CA ILE A 107 -25.60 -7.47 3.31
C ILE A 107 -25.50 -6.48 2.14
N LYS A 108 -25.57 -6.95 0.89
CA LYS A 108 -25.64 -6.11 -0.32
C LYS A 108 -24.55 -5.05 -0.36
N TYR A 109 -24.92 -3.78 -0.60
CA TYR A 109 -24.02 -2.64 -0.71
C TYR A 109 -23.30 -2.29 0.61
N TYR A 110 -23.76 -2.77 1.77
CA TYR A 110 -23.03 -2.58 3.03
C TYR A 110 -21.69 -3.31 3.05
N PHE A 111 -21.50 -4.31 2.18
CA PHE A 111 -20.21 -4.99 2.07
C PHE A 111 -19.09 -4.04 1.62
N TYR A 112 -19.39 -3.00 0.83
CA TYR A 112 -18.41 -1.98 0.46
C TYR A 112 -17.88 -1.19 1.66
N ILE A 113 -18.69 -1.01 2.72
CA ILE A 113 -18.27 -0.33 3.95
C ILE A 113 -17.21 -1.12 4.70
N VAL A 114 -17.24 -2.45 4.62
CA VAL A 114 -16.21 -3.31 5.21
C VAL A 114 -14.85 -3.03 4.57
N PHE A 115 -14.80 -2.88 3.25
CA PHE A 115 -13.58 -2.49 2.53
C PHE A 115 -13.12 -1.08 2.89
N ILE A 116 -14.03 -0.11 3.02
CA ILE A 116 -13.67 1.23 3.51
C ILE A 116 -13.02 1.16 4.90
N GLY A 117 -13.61 0.40 5.81
CA GLY A 117 -13.07 0.22 7.16
C GLY A 117 -11.68 -0.43 7.16
N TRP A 118 -11.49 -1.44 6.30
CA TRP A 118 -10.20 -2.10 6.11
C TRP A 118 -9.13 -1.15 5.53
N ASP A 119 -9.45 -0.42 4.45
CA ASP A 119 -8.54 0.52 3.82
C ASP A 119 -8.16 1.67 4.77
N VAL A 120 -9.10 2.15 5.60
CA VAL A 120 -8.82 3.15 6.64
C VAL A 120 -7.90 2.59 7.72
N PHE A 121 -8.13 1.35 8.15
CA PHE A 121 -7.24 0.68 9.11
C PHE A 121 -5.82 0.54 8.53
N GLU A 122 -5.68 0.07 7.29
CA GLU A 122 -4.39 -0.02 6.60
C GLU A 122 -3.73 1.34 6.46
N LEU A 123 -4.49 2.39 6.12
CA LEU A 123 -3.99 3.75 5.99
C LEU A 123 -3.39 4.25 7.31
N VAL A 124 -4.11 4.07 8.42
CA VAL A 124 -3.62 4.45 9.76
C VAL A 124 -2.41 3.61 10.15
N PHE A 125 -2.45 2.30 9.89
CA PHE A 125 -1.35 1.41 10.22
C PHE A 125 -0.07 1.77 9.45
N ILE A 126 -0.14 1.96 8.14
CA ILE A 126 0.99 2.38 7.31
C ILE A 126 1.47 3.77 7.72
N TYR A 127 0.55 4.68 8.03
CA TYR A 127 0.93 6.01 8.48
C TYR A 127 1.74 5.97 9.78
N LEU A 128 1.39 5.09 10.73
CA LEU A 128 2.06 5.02 12.04
C LEU A 128 3.29 4.12 12.10
N PHE A 129 3.33 3.05 11.30
CA PHE A 129 4.33 1.99 11.46
C PHE A 129 5.29 1.83 10.28
N TRP A 130 4.95 2.30 9.08
CA TRP A 130 5.81 2.09 7.90
C TRP A 130 6.81 3.24 7.74
N PRO A 131 8.12 3.02 7.95
CA PRO A 131 9.14 4.00 7.57
C PRO A 131 9.22 4.18 6.05
N GLU A 132 9.67 5.35 5.61
CA GLU A 132 9.97 5.62 4.21
C GLU A 132 11.28 4.92 3.81
N THR A 133 11.24 4.17 2.70
CA THR A 133 12.36 3.37 2.21
C THR A 133 13.12 4.01 1.05
N LYS A 134 12.60 5.10 0.48
CA LYS A 134 13.21 5.79 -0.66
C LYS A 134 14.63 6.30 -0.33
N ASP A 135 15.55 6.03 -1.26
CA ASP A 135 16.94 6.53 -1.27
C ASP A 135 17.78 6.18 -0.04
N ARG A 136 17.43 5.06 0.65
CA ARG A 136 18.17 4.53 1.80
C ARG A 136 18.93 3.26 1.44
N THR A 137 20.11 3.08 2.03
CA THR A 137 20.82 1.80 1.98
C THR A 137 20.18 0.79 2.95
N LEU A 138 20.51 -0.50 2.81
CA LEU A 138 20.03 -1.53 3.74
C LEU A 138 20.47 -1.26 5.18
N GLU A 139 21.68 -0.74 5.36
CA GLU A 139 22.25 -0.37 6.66
C GLU A 139 21.48 0.80 7.29
N GLU A 140 21.20 1.85 6.51
CA GLU A 140 20.42 3.00 6.99
C GLU A 140 18.97 2.62 7.33
N LEU A 141 18.39 1.65 6.62
CA LEU A 141 17.07 1.11 6.96
C LEU A 141 17.12 0.33 8.27
N GLU A 142 18.13 -0.50 8.48
CA GLU A 142 18.30 -1.25 9.73
C GLU A 142 18.44 -0.31 10.93
N GLU A 143 19.25 0.76 10.80
CA GLU A 143 19.34 1.82 11.80
C GLU A 143 17.99 2.51 12.05
N ALA A 144 17.24 2.80 10.98
CA ALA A 144 15.91 3.38 11.08
C ALA A 144 14.93 2.46 11.83
N PHE A 145 14.94 1.15 11.56
CA PHE A 145 14.09 0.17 12.24
C PHE A 145 14.48 -0.05 13.71
N GLN A 146 15.75 0.17 14.08
CA GLN A 146 16.24 -0.02 15.44
C GLN A 146 16.00 1.18 16.38
N ALA A 147 15.68 2.37 15.86
CA ALA A 147 15.44 3.51 16.73
C ALA A 147 14.08 3.48 17.43
N SER A 148 13.98 4.31 18.48
CA SER A 148 12.76 4.45 19.28
C SER A 148 11.53 4.89 18.48
N ASN A 149 11.70 5.55 17.32
CA ASN A 149 10.60 5.88 16.41
C ASN A 149 11.06 5.75 14.95
N PRO A 150 10.86 4.57 14.33
CA PRO A 150 11.33 4.29 12.98
C PRO A 150 10.77 5.21 11.91
N VAL A 151 9.48 5.55 12.02
CA VAL A 151 8.81 6.42 11.04
C VAL A 151 9.42 7.82 11.08
N LYS A 152 9.60 8.39 12.27
CA LYS A 152 10.18 9.73 12.39
C LYS A 152 11.61 9.79 11.86
N GLN A 153 12.45 8.81 12.19
CA GLN A 153 13.84 8.77 11.74
C GLN A 153 13.96 8.57 10.22
N SER A 154 13.08 7.75 9.63
CA SER A 154 13.09 7.53 8.17
C SER A 154 12.80 8.82 7.38
N LEU A 155 12.04 9.75 7.97
CA LEU A 155 11.67 11.03 7.37
C LEU A 155 12.74 12.12 7.50
N GLU A 156 13.73 11.96 8.38
CA GLU A 156 14.80 12.95 8.53
C GLU A 156 15.71 12.94 7.30
N SER A 157 16.04 14.12 6.77
CA SER A 157 16.95 14.24 5.62
C SER A 157 18.27 13.55 5.91
N ARG A 158 18.81 12.78 4.95
CA ARG A 158 20.14 12.15 5.10
C ARG A 158 21.13 13.19 5.62
N SER A 159 21.75 12.93 6.78
CA SER A 159 22.80 13.79 7.31
C SER A 159 23.88 13.91 6.23
N SER A 160 24.26 15.13 5.86
CA SER A 160 25.31 15.37 4.84
C SER A 160 26.62 14.64 5.17
N GLN A 161 26.83 14.31 6.44
CA GLN A 161 27.97 13.52 6.92
C GLN A 161 27.96 12.07 6.44
N THR A 162 26.78 11.42 6.35
CA THR A 162 26.65 10.03 5.87
C THR A 162 26.90 9.95 4.37
N VAL A 163 26.41 10.93 3.61
CA VAL A 163 26.67 11.05 2.17
C VAL A 163 28.17 11.25 1.93
N LEU A 164 28.82 12.13 2.70
CA LEU A 164 30.27 12.35 2.62
C LEU A 164 31.09 11.11 2.96
N ASN A 165 30.65 10.29 3.92
CA ASN A 165 31.34 9.05 4.28
C ASN A 165 31.23 7.98 3.18
N ILE A 166 30.08 7.85 2.53
CA ILE A 166 29.90 6.91 1.40
C ILE A 166 30.73 7.37 0.20
N VAL A 167 30.71 8.67 -0.12
CA VAL A 167 31.54 9.24 -1.21
C VAL A 167 33.03 9.04 -0.90
N HIS A 168 33.47 9.24 0.35
CA HIS A 168 34.86 8.96 0.73
C HIS A 168 35.22 7.48 0.65
N ALA A 169 34.30 6.57 1.01
CA ALA A 169 34.53 5.14 0.90
C ALA A 169 34.67 4.70 -0.57
N ASP A 170 33.80 5.20 -1.46
CA ASP A 170 33.88 4.93 -2.90
C ASP A 170 35.18 5.47 -3.52
N VAL A 171 35.58 6.70 -3.19
CA VAL A 171 36.85 7.28 -3.68
C VAL A 171 38.04 6.42 -3.24
N LYS A 172 38.06 5.99 -1.98
CA LYS A 172 39.16 5.17 -1.43
C LYS A 172 39.25 3.77 -2.06
N CYS A 173 38.12 3.22 -2.53
CA CYS A 173 38.08 1.97 -3.27
C CYS A 173 38.51 2.11 -4.74
N MET A 174 38.51 3.31 -5.32
CA MET A 174 39.00 3.55 -6.69
C MET A 174 40.51 3.85 -6.76
N GLU A 175 41.12 4.23 -5.63
CA GLU A 175 42.55 4.57 -5.53
C GLU A 175 43.45 3.38 -5.14
N GLY A 176 42.88 2.22 -4.81
CA GLY A 176 43.60 0.99 -4.41
C GLY A 176 43.45 -0.15 -5.41
#